data_AF-A0A7W9LXM1-F1
#
_entry.id   AF-A0A7W9LXM1-F1
#
_cell.length_a   1.000
_cell.length_b   1.000
_cell.length_c   1.000
_cell.angle_alpha   90.00
_cell.angle_beta   90.00
_cell.angle_gamma   90.00
#
_symmetry.space_group_name_H-M   'P 1'
#
loop_
_entity.id
_entity.type
_entity.pdbx_description
1 polymer ?
#
loop_
_entity_poly.entity_id
_entity_poly.type
_entity_poly.pdbx_seq_one_letter_code
_entity_poly.pdbx_strand_id
1 'polypeptide(L)'
;MGGWVASEPFDHTSALQFLERFTGVEEPNVSDWRRAAFGDLMSAFRFSHARPRPPRLPDDTAERLRRAQEEVATLPEPTLPGADRPAFPRQDKGRRPHV
;
A
#
# COMPACT_ATOMS: atom_id res chain seq x y z
N MET A 1 12.69 15.91 2.47
CA MET A 1 12.70 15.68 1.01
C MET A 1 11.31 15.22 0.61
N GLY A 2 10.57 16.03 -0.14
CA GLY A 2 9.18 15.81 -0.54
C GLY A 2 8.74 16.93 -1.49
N GLY A 3 7.52 16.90 -2.01
CA GLY A 3 6.98 17.97 -2.86
C GLY A 3 7.11 17.76 -4.37
N TRP A 4 7.39 16.54 -4.82
CA TRP A 4 7.36 16.19 -6.25
C TRP A 4 6.03 15.53 -6.56
N VAL A 5 5.46 15.86 -7.71
CA VAL A 5 4.17 15.35 -8.18
C VAL A 5 4.38 14.71 -9.54
N ALA A 6 3.94 13.46 -9.68
CA ALA A 6 3.75 12.85 -10.98
C ALA A 6 2.38 13.28 -11.51
N SER A 7 2.35 14.00 -12.64
CA SER A 7 1.13 14.62 -13.19
C SER A 7 0.46 13.79 -14.29
N GLU A 8 1.03 12.64 -14.63
CA GLU A 8 0.49 11.70 -15.59
C GLU A 8 -0.82 11.08 -15.04
N PRO A 9 -1.79 10.72 -15.90
CA PRO A 9 -2.93 9.93 -15.47
C PRO A 9 -2.51 8.50 -15.12
N PHE A 10 -3.02 7.98 -14.01
CA PHE A 10 -2.80 6.60 -13.55
C PHE A 10 -4.14 5.89 -13.32
N ASP A 11 -4.16 4.58 -13.56
CA ASP A 11 -5.28 3.71 -13.20
C ASP A 11 -4.78 2.40 -12.55
N HIS A 12 -5.69 1.44 -12.31
CA HIS A 12 -5.34 0.16 -11.69
C HIS A 12 -4.31 -0.64 -12.51
N THR A 13 -4.24 -0.43 -13.83
CA THR A 13 -3.25 -1.11 -14.68
C THR A 13 -1.87 -0.46 -14.62
N SER A 14 -1.74 0.80 -14.18
CA SER A 14 -0.44 1.45 -13.97
C SER A 14 0.46 0.66 -13.00
N ALA A 15 -0.12 0.02 -11.99
CA ALA A 15 0.62 -0.86 -11.08
C ALA A 15 1.13 -2.13 -11.77
N LEU A 16 0.35 -2.71 -12.68
CA LEU A 16 0.79 -3.87 -13.48
C LEU A 16 1.89 -3.44 -14.45
N GLN A 17 1.70 -2.33 -15.18
CA GLN A 17 2.70 -1.77 -16.09
C GLN A 17 4.02 -1.43 -15.37
N PHE A 18 3.95 -0.93 -14.13
CA PHE A 18 5.13 -0.75 -13.28
C PHE A 18 5.87 -2.07 -13.03
N LEU A 19 5.15 -3.14 -12.67
CA LEU A 19 5.74 -4.45 -12.45
C LEU A 19 6.34 -5.03 -13.73
N GLU A 20 5.74 -4.79 -14.90
CA GLU A 20 6.35 -5.14 -16.19
C GLU A 20 7.71 -4.45 -16.36
N ARG A 21 7.81 -3.15 -16.06
CA ARG A 21 9.08 -2.41 -16.12
C ARG A 21 10.09 -2.88 -15.07
N PHE A 22 9.63 -3.17 -13.86
CA PHE A 22 10.48 -3.52 -12.73
C PHE A 22 11.02 -4.95 -12.82
N THR A 23 10.21 -5.88 -13.32
CA THR A 23 10.52 -7.32 -13.36
C THR A 23 10.87 -7.83 -14.75
N GLY A 24 10.44 -7.15 -15.81
CA GLY A 24 10.54 -7.61 -17.19
C GLY A 24 9.48 -8.62 -17.62
N VAL A 25 8.52 -8.97 -16.75
CA VAL A 25 7.42 -9.90 -17.05
C VAL A 25 6.23 -9.13 -17.60
N GLU A 26 5.83 -9.42 -18.83
CA GLU A 26 4.68 -8.79 -19.49
C GLU A 26 3.33 -9.32 -18.96
N GLU A 27 2.36 -8.41 -18.80
CA GLU A 27 0.96 -8.70 -18.50
C GLU A 27 0.11 -8.56 -19.78
N PRO A 28 -0.22 -9.68 -20.45
CA PRO A 28 -0.88 -9.64 -21.75
C PRO A 28 -2.33 -9.14 -21.69
N ASN A 29 -2.95 -9.05 -20.51
CA ASN A 29 -4.34 -8.60 -20.37
C ASN A 29 -4.48 -7.06 -20.27
N VAL A 30 -3.39 -6.29 -20.31
CA VAL A 30 -3.44 -4.83 -20.43
C VAL A 30 -3.53 -4.45 -21.90
N SER A 31 -4.67 -3.86 -22.30
CA SER A 31 -4.92 -3.44 -23.68
C SER A 31 -4.02 -2.30 -24.15
N ASP A 32 -3.75 -2.25 -25.46
CA ASP A 32 -2.97 -1.18 -26.11
C ASP A 32 -3.51 0.22 -25.78
N TRP A 33 -4.84 0.37 -25.74
CA TRP A 33 -5.46 1.63 -25.35
C TRP A 33 -5.07 2.06 -23.93
N ARG A 34 -5.05 1.14 -22.95
CA ARG A 34 -4.65 1.47 -21.57
C ARG A 34 -3.17 1.81 -21.49
N ARG A 35 -2.32 1.10 -22.22
CA ARG A 35 -0.87 1.39 -22.33
C ARG A 35 -0.60 2.78 -22.90
N ALA A 36 -1.46 3.24 -23.82
CA ALA A 36 -1.35 4.57 -24.39
C ALA A 36 -1.98 5.67 -23.51
N ALA A 37 -3.05 5.35 -22.76
CA ALA A 37 -3.82 6.32 -22.01
C ALA A 37 -3.29 6.60 -20.59
N PHE A 38 -2.67 5.60 -19.94
CA PHE A 38 -2.23 5.70 -18.54
C PHE A 38 -0.73 5.41 -18.41
N GLY A 39 -0.06 6.13 -17.50
CA GLY A 39 1.36 5.95 -17.22
C GLY A 39 1.68 4.62 -16.52
N ASP A 40 2.96 4.22 -16.53
CA ASP A 40 3.48 2.98 -15.93
C ASP A 40 4.02 3.16 -14.50
N LEU A 41 3.68 4.28 -13.84
CA LEU A 41 4.09 4.66 -12.49
C LEU A 41 5.60 4.91 -12.30
N MET A 42 6.46 4.71 -13.32
CA MET A 42 7.91 4.89 -13.16
C MET A 42 8.30 6.32 -12.82
N SER A 43 7.55 7.31 -13.32
CA SER A 43 7.75 8.74 -13.06
C SER A 43 7.56 9.14 -11.59
N ALA A 44 6.84 8.33 -10.81
CA ALA A 44 6.68 8.53 -9.36
C ALA A 44 7.97 8.24 -8.57
N PHE A 45 8.95 7.58 -9.19
CA PHE A 45 10.20 7.17 -8.55
C PHE A 45 11.41 7.88 -9.17
N ARG A 46 12.37 8.26 -8.31
CA ARG A 46 13.61 8.92 -8.72
C ARG A 46 14.80 7.96 -8.71
N PHE A 47 14.79 6.95 -9.59
CA PHE A 47 15.82 5.90 -9.64
C PHE A 47 17.24 6.43 -9.94
N SER A 48 17.35 7.54 -10.67
CA SER A 48 18.62 8.17 -11.04
C SER A 48 19.21 9.08 -9.95
N HIS A 49 18.49 9.32 -8.85
CA HIS A 49 18.96 10.22 -7.80
C HIS A 49 19.76 9.47 -6.73
N ALA A 50 20.87 10.09 -6.30
CA ALA A 50 21.73 9.55 -5.26
C ALA A 50 20.91 9.16 -4.03
N ARG A 51 21.14 7.94 -3.52
CA ARG A 51 20.41 7.38 -2.38
C ARG A 51 20.47 8.36 -1.21
N PRO A 52 19.37 9.05 -0.85
CA PRO A 52 19.38 9.83 0.37
C PRO A 52 19.67 8.86 1.52
N ARG A 53 20.45 9.30 2.51
CA ARG A 53 20.62 8.52 3.74
C ARG A 53 19.22 8.17 4.25
N PRO A 54 19.01 6.94 4.77
CA PRO A 54 17.75 6.58 5.40
C PRO A 54 17.32 7.69 6.38
N PRO A 55 16.01 7.98 6.49
CA PRO A 55 15.55 8.97 7.44
C PRO A 55 16.05 8.59 8.84
N ARG A 56 16.37 9.59 9.66
CA ARG A 56 16.62 9.34 11.08
C ARG A 56 15.32 8.83 11.69
N LEU A 57 15.38 7.65 12.28
CA LEU A 57 14.29 7.14 13.09
C LEU A 57 14.23 7.91 14.41
N PRO A 58 13.06 7.99 15.06
CA PRO A 58 12.98 8.47 16.45
C PRO A 58 13.96 7.72 17.36
N ASP A 59 14.54 8.42 18.34
CA ASP A 59 15.59 7.87 19.21
C ASP A 59 15.13 6.65 20.03
N ASP A 60 13.82 6.50 20.25
CA ASP A 60 13.21 5.41 21.01
C ASP A 60 12.82 4.18 20.18
N THR A 61 13.11 4.18 18.87
CA THR A 61 12.62 3.12 17.96
C THR A 61 13.10 1.72 18.37
N ALA A 62 14.36 1.60 18.82
CA ALA A 62 14.92 0.32 19.27
C ALA A 62 14.25 -0.18 20.56
N GLU A 63 14.00 0.72 21.51
CA GLU A 63 13.33 0.40 22.77
C GLU A 63 11.87 0.01 22.54
N ARG A 64 11.17 0.71 21.64
CA ARG A 64 9.81 0.37 21.23
C ARG A 64 9.74 -1.00 20.56
N LEU A 65 10.73 -1.35 19.74
CA LEU A 65 10.80 -2.68 19.13
C LEU A 65 11.00 -3.77 20.20
N ARG A 66 11.94 -3.56 21.13
CA ARG A 66 12.19 -4.49 22.25
C ARG A 66 10.91 -4.71 23.07
N ARG A 67 10.24 -3.63 23.45
CA ARG A 67 8.97 -3.70 24.18
C ARG A 67 7.91 -4.49 23.40
N ALA A 68 7.74 -4.22 22.11
CA ALA A 68 6.76 -4.94 21.29
C ALA A 68 7.07 -6.45 21.22
N GLN A 69 8.35 -6.82 21.16
CA GLN A 69 8.76 -8.23 21.21
C GLN A 69 8.45 -8.89 22.56
N GLU A 70 8.67 -8.18 23.67
CA GLU A 70 8.33 -8.64 25.02
C GLU A 70 6.82 -8.77 25.21
N GLU A 71 6.05 -7.81 24.71
CA GLU A 71 4.59 -7.83 24.77
C GLU A 71 4.03 -9.05 24.02
N VAL A 72 4.50 -9.30 22.79
CA VAL A 72 4.10 -10.49 22.01
C VAL A 72 4.49 -11.79 22.72
N ALA A 73 5.62 -11.83 23.43
CA ALA A 73 6.09 -13.02 24.12
C ALA A 73 5.39 -13.28 25.47
N THR A 74 4.87 -12.25 26.13
CA THR A 74 4.45 -12.33 27.54
C THR A 74 3.00 -11.96 27.81
N LEU A 75 2.37 -11.13 26.96
CA LEU A 75 0.98 -10.74 27.16
C LEU A 75 0.02 -11.84 26.67
N PRO A 76 -1.14 -11.98 27.33
CA PRO A 76 -2.19 -12.85 26.83
C PRO A 76 -2.69 -12.37 25.47
N GLU A 77 -3.29 -13.29 24.70
CA GLU A 77 -3.92 -12.93 23.43
C GLU A 77 -4.93 -11.79 23.62
N PRO A 78 -4.95 -10.80 22.71
CA PRO A 78 -5.90 -9.72 22.81
C PRO A 78 -7.32 -10.25 22.62
N THR A 79 -8.23 -9.85 23.50
CA THR A 79 -9.65 -10.15 23.32
C THR A 79 -10.16 -9.39 22.09
N LEU A 80 -10.56 -10.13 21.05
CA LEU A 80 -11.19 -9.52 19.87
C LEU A 80 -12.49 -8.81 20.31
N PRO A 81 -12.70 -7.54 19.91
CA PRO A 81 -13.95 -6.84 20.20
C PRO A 81 -15.15 -7.62 19.63
N GLY A 82 -16.06 -8.06 20.50
CA GLY A 82 -17.23 -8.86 20.13
C GLY A 82 -17.01 -10.38 20.11
N ALA A 83 -15.93 -10.90 20.70
CA ALA A 83 -15.72 -12.35 20.88
C ALA A 83 -16.85 -13.03 21.68
N ASP A 84 -17.55 -12.27 22.53
CA ASP A 84 -18.72 -12.66 23.32
C ASP A 84 -20.06 -12.38 22.59
N ARG A 85 -20.03 -11.72 21.42
CA ARG A 85 -21.24 -11.41 20.66
C ARG A 85 -21.66 -12.65 19.86
N PRO A 86 -22.92 -13.13 19.99
CA PRO A 86 -23.40 -14.32 19.28
C PRO A 86 -23.53 -14.15 17.76
N ALA A 87 -23.23 -12.96 17.22
CA ALA A 87 -23.32 -12.66 15.79
C ALA A 87 -22.26 -11.64 15.33
N PHE A 88 -21.56 -11.97 14.24
CA PHE A 88 -20.70 -11.05 13.52
C PHE A 88 -21.49 -9.82 13.04
N PRO A 89 -20.87 -8.63 12.96
CA PRO A 89 -21.51 -7.45 12.40
C PRO A 89 -21.95 -7.75 10.96
N ARG A 90 -23.23 -7.49 10.68
CA ARG A 90 -23.77 -7.57 9.31
C ARG A 90 -23.82 -6.16 8.75
N GLN A 91 -23.35 -6.01 7.51
CA GLN A 91 -23.55 -4.78 6.76
C GLN A 91 -25.06 -4.54 6.60
N ASP A 92 -25.54 -3.36 7.00
CA ASP A 92 -26.92 -2.97 6.76
C ASP A 92 -27.22 -2.99 5.27
N LYS A 93 -28.47 -3.33 4.92
CA LYS A 93 -28.91 -3.27 3.53
C LYS A 93 -28.83 -1.83 3.05
N GLY A 94 -27.82 -1.54 2.24
CA GLY A 94 -27.72 -0.26 1.54
C GLY A 94 -28.88 -0.10 0.58
N ARG A 95 -29.48 1.09 0.53
CA ARG A 95 -30.28 1.50 -0.63
C ARG A 95 -29.30 2.06 -1.65
N ARG A 96 -29.20 1.42 -2.82
CA ARG A 96 -28.59 2.03 -4.00
C ARG A 96 -29.67 2.86 -4.69
N PRO A 97 -29.72 4.20 -4.53
CA PRO A 97 -30.44 5.03 -5.49
C PRO A 97 -29.73 4.86 -6.83
N HIS A 98 -30.42 4.21 -7.76
CA HIS A 98 -30.04 4.23 -9.17
C HIS A 98 -30.63 5.51 -9.78
N VAL A 99 -29.80 6.27 -10.48
CA VAL A 99 -30.21 7.28 -11.46
C VAL A 99 -30.02 6.67 -12.83
#